data_AF-A0A4W5LCV6-F1
#
_entry.id   AF-A0A4W5LCV6-F1
#
_cell.length_a   1.000
_cell.length_b   1.000
_cell.length_c   1.000
_cell.angle_alpha   90.00
_cell.angle_beta   90.00
_cell.angle_gamma   90.00
#
_symmetry.space_group_name_H-M   'P 1'
#
loop_
_entity.id
_entity.type
_entity.pdbx_description
1 polymer ?
#
loop_
_entity_poly.entity_id
_entity_poly.type
_entity_poly.pdbx_seq_one_letter_code
_entity_poly.pdbx_strand_id
1 'polypeptide(L)'
;MKIEGVFMKIEGVLNNSREVSGLLGTVEDAMRLIGPQLRHNHTTMNKTHTVTELAVRRGQTPPTGPISLANDNASLDTSWETATGNGTFSGFALAGLVSYKTMETSVNNSFQYLTDTDTATATASKPSYQISSKVVTALVSNPATDHLAQPVILTFKHLQVPFNNIIIADVNI
;
A
#
# COMPACT_ATOMS: atom_id res chain seq x y z
N MET A 1 -4.74 -15.96 24.70
CA MET A 1 -3.59 -15.32 24.05
C MET A 1 -3.97 -13.90 23.65
N LYS A 2 -3.48 -12.93 24.42
CA LYS A 2 -3.65 -11.49 24.20
C LYS A 2 -2.46 -11.08 23.33
N ILE A 3 -2.70 -10.80 22.06
CA ILE A 3 -1.63 -10.36 21.15
C ILE A 3 -1.42 -8.88 21.48
N GLU A 4 -0.51 -8.59 22.40
CA GLU A 4 0.06 -7.25 22.57
C GLU A 4 0.79 -6.96 21.26
N GLY A 5 0.18 -6.14 20.41
CA GLY A 5 0.65 -5.89 19.06
C GLY A 5 2.07 -5.32 19.06
N VAL A 6 2.86 -5.69 18.06
CA VAL A 6 4.10 -4.97 17.75
C VAL A 6 3.68 -3.55 17.32
N PHE A 7 3.84 -2.59 18.23
CA PHE A 7 3.52 -1.19 18.01
C PHE A 7 4.76 -0.49 17.44
N MET A 8 4.67 -0.01 16.19
CA MET A 8 5.62 0.99 15.71
C MET A 8 5.16 2.39 16.12
N LYS A 9 5.95 3.01 17.00
CA LYS A 9 5.87 4.44 17.32
C LYS A 9 6.61 5.18 16.20
N ILE A 10 5.89 5.91 15.36
CA ILE A 10 6.50 6.77 14.33
C ILE A 10 6.71 8.14 14.96
N GLU A 11 7.93 8.42 15.41
CA GLU A 11 8.38 9.78 15.77
C GLU A 11 9.52 10.16 14.82
N GLY A 12 9.20 10.88 13.74
CA GLY A 12 10.20 11.37 12.79
C GLY A 12 9.58 11.88 11.48
N VAL A 13 10.12 12.98 10.96
CA VAL A 13 9.79 13.47 9.61
C VAL A 13 10.57 12.61 8.62
N LEU A 14 9.86 11.86 7.77
CA LEU A 14 10.49 11.07 6.69
C LEU A 14 10.93 12.05 5.60
N ASN A 15 12.24 12.25 5.45
CA ASN A 15 12.79 13.36 4.67
C ASN A 15 13.31 12.95 3.28
N ASN A 16 13.38 11.64 2.99
CA ASN A 16 13.84 11.12 1.71
C ASN A 16 13.14 9.81 1.33
N SER A 17 13.23 9.44 0.05
CA SER A 17 12.58 8.24 -0.51
C SER A 17 13.05 6.94 0.14
N ARG A 18 14.31 6.84 0.56
CA ARG A 18 14.84 5.63 1.21
C ARG A 18 14.17 5.37 2.56
N GLU A 19 14.00 6.40 3.38
CA GLU A 19 13.32 6.29 4.67
C GLU A 19 11.84 5.93 4.50
N VAL A 20 11.20 6.52 3.50
CA VAL A 20 9.82 6.20 3.12
C VAL A 20 9.69 4.74 2.70
N SER A 21 10.46 4.28 1.73
CA SER A 21 10.43 2.89 1.27
C SER A 21 10.75 1.90 2.38
N GLY A 22 11.73 2.22 3.25
CA GLY A 22 12.06 1.39 4.41
C GLY A 22 10.90 1.24 5.40
N LEU A 23 10.19 2.33 5.70
CA LEU A 23 8.99 2.27 6.55
C LEU A 23 7.88 1.44 5.89
N LEU A 24 7.58 1.71 4.62
CA LEU A 24 6.50 1.02 3.89
C LEU A 24 6.76 -0.49 3.83
N GLY A 25 7.98 -0.91 3.50
CA GLY A 25 8.36 -2.32 3.50
C GLY A 25 8.28 -2.96 4.89
N THR A 26 8.65 -2.22 5.95
CA THR A 26 8.53 -2.73 7.32
C THR A 26 7.07 -2.96 7.74
N VAL A 27 6.16 -2.06 7.33
CA VAL A 27 4.72 -2.23 7.58
C VAL A 27 4.18 -3.44 6.80
N GLU A 28 4.61 -3.61 5.55
CA GLU A 28 4.25 -4.76 4.73
C GLU A 28 4.67 -6.09 5.39
N ASP A 29 5.94 -6.21 5.80
CA ASP A 29 6.45 -7.39 6.48
C ASP A 29 5.67 -7.69 7.77
N ALA A 30 5.33 -6.65 8.54
CA ALA A 30 4.52 -6.80 9.74
C ALA A 30 3.11 -7.31 9.40
N MET A 31 2.47 -6.81 8.34
CA MET A 31 1.15 -7.27 7.92
C MET A 31 1.18 -8.73 7.44
N ARG A 32 2.21 -9.13 6.68
CA ARG A 32 2.44 -10.52 6.26
C ARG A 32 2.62 -11.44 7.47
N LEU A 33 3.32 -10.98 8.52
CA LEU A 33 3.52 -11.75 9.74
C LEU A 33 2.24 -11.93 10.56
N ILE A 34 1.44 -10.87 10.75
CA ILE A 34 0.25 -10.93 11.60
C ILE A 34 -0.98 -11.51 10.88
N GLY A 35 -1.07 -11.36 9.56
CA GLY A 35 -2.24 -11.75 8.76
C GLY A 35 -2.74 -13.18 9.04
N PRO A 36 -1.88 -14.21 8.99
CA PRO A 36 -2.25 -15.59 9.29
C PRO A 36 -2.78 -15.79 10.72
N GLN A 37 -2.30 -14.99 11.67
CA GLN A 37 -2.65 -15.07 13.10
C GLN A 37 -4.00 -14.40 13.43
N LEU A 38 -4.58 -13.65 12.50
CA LEU A 38 -5.88 -13.01 12.68
C LEU A 38 -6.99 -14.04 12.78
N ARG A 39 -7.96 -13.80 13.67
CA ARG A 39 -9.08 -14.73 13.89
C ARG A 39 -10.12 -14.71 12.78
N HIS A 40 -10.30 -13.57 12.15
CA HIS A 40 -11.36 -13.35 11.16
C HIS A 40 -10.76 -13.34 9.75
N ASN A 41 -11.60 -13.67 8.76
CA ASN A 41 -11.20 -13.63 7.35
C ASN A 41 -11.16 -12.20 6.80
N HIS A 42 -11.81 -11.26 7.47
CA HIS A 42 -11.70 -9.84 7.20
C HIS A 42 -11.46 -9.11 8.51
N THR A 43 -10.47 -8.22 8.55
CA THR A 43 -10.11 -7.45 9.75
C THR A 43 -9.82 -6.01 9.38
N THR A 44 -10.55 -5.10 10.03
CA THR A 44 -10.29 -3.66 10.00
C THR A 44 -9.53 -3.26 11.26
N MET A 45 -8.45 -2.49 11.12
CA MET A 45 -7.69 -1.92 12.23
C MET A 45 -7.52 -0.41 12.04
N ASN A 46 -8.10 0.37 12.94
CA ASN A 46 -7.93 1.81 12.97
C ASN A 46 -7.00 2.19 14.12
N LYS A 47 -5.84 2.78 13.78
CA LYS A 47 -4.78 3.18 14.73
C LYS A 47 -4.47 4.67 14.59
N THR A 48 -3.61 5.19 15.47
CA THR A 48 -3.25 6.62 15.49
C THR A 48 -2.71 7.11 14.15
N HIS A 49 -1.87 6.31 13.48
CA HIS A 49 -1.17 6.71 12.26
C HIS A 49 -1.63 5.96 11.00
N THR A 50 -2.41 4.88 11.13
CA THR A 50 -2.82 4.03 10.01
C THR A 50 -4.27 3.60 10.11
N VAL A 51 -4.87 3.32 8.95
CA VAL A 51 -6.11 2.55 8.81
C VAL A 51 -5.79 1.37 7.91
N THR A 52 -6.08 0.17 8.38
CA THR A 52 -5.70 -1.07 7.71
C THR A 52 -6.93 -1.95 7.50
N GLU A 53 -7.10 -2.43 6.28
CA GLU A 53 -8.02 -3.50 5.92
C GLU A 53 -7.21 -4.73 5.52
N LEU A 54 -7.54 -5.90 6.06
CA LEU A 54 -6.91 -7.17 5.73
C LEU A 54 -7.97 -8.21 5.41
N ALA A 55 -7.83 -8.86 4.27
CA ALA A 55 -8.54 -10.09 3.94
C ALA A 55 -7.57 -11.27 4.00
N VAL A 56 -7.94 -12.32 4.72
CA VAL A 56 -7.14 -13.54 4.85
C VAL A 56 -8.03 -14.77 4.73
N ARG A 57 -7.59 -15.74 3.95
CA ARG A 57 -8.21 -17.06 3.86
C ARG A 57 -7.16 -18.12 4.20
N ARG A 58 -7.54 -19.05 5.07
CA ARG A 58 -6.71 -20.16 5.55
C ARG A 58 -7.35 -21.46 5.09
N GLY A 59 -6.54 -22.46 4.74
CA GLY A 59 -7.06 -23.76 4.31
C GLY A 59 -6.01 -24.63 3.66
N GLN A 60 -6.45 -25.76 3.10
CA GLN A 60 -5.56 -26.69 2.37
C GLN A 60 -5.47 -26.36 0.88
N THR A 61 -6.46 -25.67 0.33
CA THR A 61 -6.55 -25.34 -1.09
C THR A 61 -6.52 -23.83 -1.31
N PRO A 62 -5.91 -23.35 -2.41
CA PRO A 62 -5.98 -21.96 -2.82
C PRO A 62 -7.43 -21.45 -2.83
N PRO A 63 -7.72 -20.32 -2.18
CA PRO A 63 -9.01 -19.68 -2.33
C PRO A 63 -9.17 -19.10 -3.73
N THR A 64 -10.41 -18.89 -4.16
CA THR A 64 -10.75 -18.30 -5.46
C THR A 64 -11.76 -17.17 -5.30
N GLY A 65 -11.82 -16.31 -6.31
CA GLY A 65 -12.79 -15.22 -6.45
C GLY A 65 -12.28 -13.84 -6.02
N PRO A 66 -13.15 -12.82 -6.11
CA PRO A 66 -12.74 -11.43 -5.92
C PRO A 66 -12.47 -11.08 -4.46
N ILE A 67 -11.63 -10.06 -4.28
CA ILE A 67 -11.33 -9.38 -3.02
C ILE A 67 -11.56 -7.89 -3.25
N SER A 68 -12.34 -7.26 -2.36
CA SER A 68 -12.51 -5.82 -2.32
C SER A 68 -12.25 -5.34 -0.90
N LEU A 69 -11.29 -4.43 -0.75
CA LEU A 69 -10.93 -3.78 0.51
C LEU A 69 -11.08 -2.29 0.32
N ALA A 70 -11.69 -1.60 1.28
CA ALA A 70 -11.89 -0.16 1.18
C ALA A 70 -11.86 0.52 2.54
N ASN A 71 -11.32 1.73 2.56
CA ASN A 71 -11.46 2.68 3.64
C ASN A 71 -11.79 4.07 3.07
N ASP A 72 -11.95 5.07 3.93
CA ASP A 72 -12.36 6.43 3.53
C ASP A 72 -11.45 7.11 2.50
N ASN A 73 -10.21 6.63 2.32
CA ASN A 73 -9.19 7.27 1.48
C ASN A 73 -8.85 6.47 0.22
N ALA A 74 -9.05 5.16 0.22
CA ALA A 74 -8.70 4.31 -0.89
C ALA A 74 -9.45 2.99 -0.90
N SER A 75 -9.52 2.36 -2.08
CA SER A 75 -9.95 0.98 -2.25
C SER A 75 -8.93 0.17 -3.05
N LEU A 76 -8.95 -1.13 -2.82
CA LEU A 76 -8.20 -2.17 -3.52
C LEU A 76 -9.17 -3.24 -3.97
N ASP A 77 -9.26 -3.43 -5.28
CA ASP A 77 -9.96 -4.55 -5.90
C ASP A 77 -8.93 -5.48 -6.56
N THR A 78 -8.98 -6.75 -6.18
CA THR A 78 -8.06 -7.81 -6.62
C THR A 78 -8.76 -9.17 -6.50
N SER A 79 -8.00 -10.26 -6.50
CA SER A 79 -8.53 -11.61 -6.42
C SER A 79 -7.67 -12.54 -5.56
N TRP A 80 -8.27 -13.64 -5.12
CA TRP A 80 -7.56 -14.67 -4.37
C TRP A 80 -6.53 -15.40 -5.25
N GLU A 81 -6.75 -15.46 -6.55
CA GLU A 81 -5.82 -15.96 -7.55
C GLU A 81 -4.56 -15.07 -7.59
N THR A 82 -4.72 -13.75 -7.61
CA THR A 82 -3.60 -12.79 -7.49
C THR A 82 -2.90 -12.90 -6.14
N ALA A 83 -3.67 -13.01 -5.05
CA ALA A 83 -3.12 -13.08 -3.70
C ALA A 83 -2.34 -14.38 -3.41
N THR A 84 -2.73 -15.48 -4.07
CA THR A 84 -2.07 -16.77 -3.95
C THR A 84 -0.90 -16.91 -4.93
N GLY A 85 -1.06 -16.38 -6.13
CA GLY A 85 -0.12 -16.58 -7.24
C GLY A 85 -0.13 -18.02 -7.76
N ASN A 86 0.84 -18.32 -8.63
CA ASN A 86 0.99 -19.64 -9.27
C ASN A 86 1.97 -20.56 -8.52
N GLY A 87 2.43 -20.15 -7.34
CA GLY A 87 3.40 -20.89 -6.53
C GLY A 87 2.76 -22.02 -5.72
N THR A 88 3.59 -22.69 -4.92
CA THR A 88 3.10 -23.68 -3.95
C THR A 88 2.30 -22.97 -2.86
N PHE A 89 1.07 -23.43 -2.60
CA PHE A 89 0.19 -22.80 -1.62
C PHE A 89 0.65 -23.05 -0.18
N SER A 90 0.91 -21.98 0.55
CA SER A 90 1.46 -21.99 1.92
C SER A 90 0.45 -22.31 3.02
N GLY A 91 -0.79 -22.65 2.67
CA GLY A 91 -1.90 -22.90 3.60
C GLY A 91 -2.71 -21.65 3.98
N PHE A 92 -2.34 -20.48 3.44
CA PHE A 92 -3.14 -19.27 3.54
C PHE A 92 -2.88 -18.33 2.35
N ALA A 93 -3.82 -17.43 2.10
CA ALA A 93 -3.68 -16.28 1.22
C ALA A 93 -4.09 -15.00 1.97
N LEU A 94 -3.40 -13.90 1.69
CA LEU A 94 -3.57 -12.60 2.31
C LEU A 94 -3.63 -11.51 1.23
N ALA A 95 -4.54 -10.56 1.40
CA ALA A 95 -4.53 -9.27 0.72
C ALA A 95 -4.73 -8.17 1.77
N GLY A 96 -4.08 -7.03 1.57
CA GLY A 96 -4.09 -5.94 2.52
C GLY A 96 -4.04 -4.56 1.89
N LEU A 97 -4.68 -3.61 2.58
CA LEU A 97 -4.71 -2.20 2.24
C LEU A 97 -4.41 -1.38 3.50
N VAL A 98 -3.33 -0.60 3.50
CA VAL A 98 -2.92 0.24 4.62
C VAL A 98 -2.84 1.69 4.17
N SER A 99 -3.73 2.53 4.70
CA SER A 99 -3.71 3.99 4.49
C SER A 99 -2.98 4.69 5.63
N TYR A 100 -2.04 5.57 5.33
CA TYR A 100 -1.31 6.37 6.32
C TYR A 100 -1.97 7.72 6.53
N LYS A 101 -2.23 8.09 7.79
CA LYS A 101 -3.07 9.25 8.13
C LYS A 101 -2.39 10.61 7.96
N THR A 102 -1.06 10.67 8.02
CA THR A 102 -0.31 11.94 8.03
C THR A 102 0.86 11.98 7.06
N MET A 103 1.13 10.87 6.36
CA MET A 103 2.36 10.68 5.60
C MET A 103 2.40 11.52 4.31
N GLU A 104 1.25 11.94 3.78
CA GLU A 104 1.15 12.84 2.62
C GLU A 104 1.88 14.17 2.84
N THR A 105 1.97 14.63 4.09
CA THR A 105 2.63 15.91 4.43
C THR A 105 4.15 15.76 4.51
N SER A 106 4.65 14.57 4.85
CA SER A 106 6.08 14.31 5.03
C SER A 106 6.77 13.95 3.70
N VAL A 107 6.06 13.26 2.81
CA VAL A 107 6.67 12.68 1.59
C VAL A 107 6.61 13.59 0.36
N ASN A 108 6.10 14.82 0.51
CA ASN A 108 6.00 15.78 -0.59
C ASN A 108 7.38 16.10 -1.23
N ASN A 109 8.45 16.07 -0.42
CA ASN A 109 9.83 16.27 -0.89
C ASN A 109 10.51 14.98 -1.37
N SER A 110 9.89 13.81 -1.19
CA SER A 110 10.50 12.51 -1.52
C SER A 110 10.43 12.17 -3.01
N PHE A 111 9.57 12.86 -3.78
CA PHE A 111 9.39 12.65 -5.22
C PHE A 111 10.15 13.67 -6.08
N GLN A 112 11.17 14.34 -5.54
CA GLN A 112 12.01 15.30 -6.29
C GLN A 112 12.64 14.69 -7.55
N TYR A 113 12.86 13.37 -7.59
CA TYR A 113 13.34 12.68 -8.79
C TYR A 113 12.41 12.82 -10.01
N LEU A 114 11.09 13.00 -9.80
CA LEU A 114 10.14 13.27 -10.89
C LEU A 114 10.39 14.64 -11.55
N THR A 115 11.06 15.55 -10.84
CA THR A 115 11.39 16.89 -11.34
C THR A 115 12.78 16.97 -11.99
N ASP A 116 13.59 15.93 -11.84
CA ASP A 116 14.97 15.90 -12.36
C ASP A 116 15.09 15.26 -13.75
N THR A 117 14.03 14.65 -14.27
CA THR A 117 13.99 14.07 -15.62
C THR A 117 13.81 15.10 -16.74
N ASP A 118 13.51 16.37 -16.42
CA ASP A 118 13.33 17.42 -17.41
C ASP A 118 14.62 18.24 -17.60
N THR A 119 15.63 17.61 -18.22
CA THR A 119 16.90 18.27 -18.57
C THR A 119 16.82 19.12 -19.84
N ALA A 120 15.62 19.31 -20.42
CA ALA A 120 15.42 20.11 -21.60
C ALA A 120 15.04 21.56 -21.19
N THR A 121 16.02 22.45 -21.32
CA THR A 121 15.95 23.92 -21.19
C THR A 121 16.13 24.49 -19.78
N ALA A 122 17.28 25.12 -19.57
CA ALA A 122 17.65 25.88 -18.36
C ALA A 122 16.81 27.16 -18.12
N THR A 123 15.63 27.27 -18.73
CA THR A 123 14.76 28.45 -18.74
C THR A 123 13.28 28.15 -18.43
N ALA A 124 12.87 26.89 -18.32
CA ALA A 124 11.53 26.53 -17.86
C ALA A 124 11.55 26.28 -16.34
N SER A 125 10.62 26.90 -15.60
CA SER A 125 10.41 26.59 -14.18
C SER A 125 10.16 25.08 -14.04
N LYS A 126 10.97 24.38 -13.22
CA LYS A 126 10.80 22.95 -12.95
C LYS A 126 9.34 22.67 -12.53
N PRO A 127 8.68 21.64 -13.09
CA PRO A 127 7.34 21.27 -12.66
C PRO A 127 7.36 20.91 -11.17
N SER A 128 6.44 21.47 -10.38
CA SER A 128 6.27 21.11 -8.97
C SER A 128 5.20 20.04 -8.85
N TYR A 129 5.55 18.86 -8.34
CA TYR A 129 4.58 17.81 -8.01
C TYR A 129 4.15 17.94 -6.55
N GLN A 130 2.88 17.64 -6.30
CA GLN A 130 2.32 17.56 -4.96
C GLN A 130 1.54 16.26 -4.81
N ILE A 131 1.53 15.73 -3.60
CA ILE A 131 0.74 14.55 -3.28
C ILE A 131 -0.73 14.95 -3.19
N SER A 132 -1.55 14.32 -4.03
CA SER A 132 -2.97 14.62 -4.14
C SER A 132 -3.86 13.63 -3.40
N SER A 133 -3.32 12.56 -2.82
CA SER A 133 -4.05 11.50 -2.12
C SER A 133 -3.36 11.09 -0.81
N LYS A 134 -3.99 10.22 -0.02
CA LYS A 134 -3.26 9.55 1.07
C LYS A 134 -2.24 8.58 0.49
N VAL A 135 -1.11 8.45 1.19
CA VAL A 135 -0.15 7.38 0.94
C VAL A 135 -0.79 6.07 1.38
N VAL A 136 -0.63 5.03 0.56
CA VAL A 136 -1.23 3.71 0.81
C VAL A 136 -0.23 2.62 0.45
N THR A 137 -0.20 1.56 1.24
CA THR A 137 0.44 0.28 0.90
C THR A 137 -0.65 -0.73 0.55
N ALA A 138 -0.59 -1.31 -0.64
CA ALA A 138 -1.32 -2.52 -0.98
C ALA A 138 -0.35 -3.70 -0.91
N LEU A 139 -0.80 -4.85 -0.39
CA LEU A 139 0.05 -6.03 -0.31
C LEU A 139 -0.74 -7.31 -0.54
N VAL A 140 -0.04 -8.32 -1.05
CA VAL A 140 -0.55 -9.69 -1.17
C VAL A 140 0.45 -10.70 -0.62
N SER A 141 -0.02 -11.91 -0.30
CA SER A 141 0.86 -13.01 0.11
C SER A 141 1.69 -13.58 -1.04
N ASN A 142 1.29 -13.36 -2.29
CA ASN A 142 2.03 -13.80 -3.48
C ASN A 142 3.35 -13.01 -3.57
N PRO A 143 4.52 -13.66 -3.48
CA PRO A 143 5.79 -12.97 -3.58
C PRO A 143 6.19 -12.58 -5.01
N ALA A 144 5.49 -13.09 -6.03
CA ALA A 144 5.78 -12.85 -7.44
C ALA A 144 4.66 -12.03 -8.09
N THR A 145 4.83 -10.71 -8.08
CA THR A 145 3.84 -9.73 -8.54
C THR A 145 4.25 -9.00 -9.82
N ASP A 146 5.44 -9.28 -10.35
CA ASP A 146 5.95 -8.70 -11.61
C ASP A 146 5.00 -8.93 -12.80
N HIS A 147 4.29 -10.07 -12.79
CA HIS A 147 3.38 -10.49 -13.85
C HIS A 147 2.11 -11.11 -13.27
N LEU A 148 1.11 -10.27 -13.00
CA LEU A 148 -0.20 -10.72 -12.52
C LEU A 148 -1.09 -11.14 -13.69
N ALA A 149 -1.75 -12.29 -13.55
CA ALA A 149 -2.70 -12.79 -14.54
C ALA A 149 -4.01 -11.96 -14.58
N GLN A 150 -4.34 -11.32 -13.46
CA GLN A 150 -5.50 -10.45 -13.32
C GLN A 150 -5.04 -9.06 -12.84
N PRO A 151 -5.68 -7.98 -13.30
CA PRO A 151 -5.31 -6.63 -12.89
C PRO A 151 -5.63 -6.40 -11.41
N VAL A 152 -4.85 -5.50 -10.81
CA VAL A 152 -5.13 -4.94 -9.48
C VAL A 152 -5.59 -3.51 -9.66
N ILE A 153 -6.72 -3.15 -9.06
CA ILE A 153 -7.31 -1.82 -9.18
C ILE A 153 -7.17 -1.12 -7.84
N LEU A 154 -6.44 -0.01 -7.83
CA LEU A 154 -6.34 0.90 -6.69
C LEU A 154 -7.09 2.18 -7.01
N THR A 155 -8.08 2.52 -6.18
CA THR A 155 -8.82 3.77 -6.29
C THR A 155 -8.44 4.67 -5.13
N PHE A 156 -8.11 5.92 -5.40
CA PHE A 156 -7.70 6.89 -4.38
C PHE A 156 -8.67 8.07 -4.34
N LYS A 157 -8.97 8.53 -3.12
CA LYS A 157 -9.68 9.78 -2.91
C LYS A 157 -8.69 10.95 -2.93
N HIS A 158 -8.98 11.96 -3.73
CA HIS A 158 -8.19 13.19 -3.73
C HIS A 158 -8.40 14.00 -2.44
N LEU A 159 -7.32 14.61 -1.94
CA LEU A 159 -7.32 15.49 -0.77
C LEU A 159 -7.84 16.89 -1.11
N GLN A 160 -7.59 17.39 -2.33
CA GLN A 160 -8.06 18.69 -2.85
C GLN A 160 -8.36 18.61 -4.36
N VAL A 161 -9.12 19.57 -4.89
CA VAL A 161 -9.50 19.70 -6.32
C VAL A 161 -9.28 21.16 -6.74
N PRO A 162 -8.72 21.49 -7.92
CA PRO A 162 -8.32 20.62 -9.02
C PRO A 162 -6.80 20.55 -9.25
N PHE A 163 -6.29 19.32 -9.42
CA PHE A 163 -5.01 19.10 -10.08
C PHE A 163 -5.28 18.88 -11.57
N ASN A 164 -4.56 19.60 -12.44
CA ASN A 164 -4.76 19.51 -13.89
C ASN A 164 -4.23 18.20 -14.47
N ASN A 165 -3.17 17.64 -13.87
CA ASN A 165 -2.53 16.38 -14.25
C ASN A 165 -2.33 15.51 -13.00
N ILE A 166 -2.65 14.21 -13.10
CA ILE A 166 -2.43 13.22 -12.03
C ILE A 166 -1.41 12.21 -12.54
N ILE A 167 -0.40 11.93 -11.72
CA ILE A 167 0.60 10.90 -11.98
C ILE A 167 0.49 9.86 -10.86
N ILE A 168 0.50 8.59 -11.23
CA ILE A 168 0.66 7.50 -10.27
C ILE A 168 2.15 7.36 -10.00
N ALA A 169 2.57 7.66 -8.78
CA ALA A 169 3.96 7.55 -8.35
C ALA A 169 4.15 6.28 -7.52
N ASP A 170 5.12 5.46 -7.90
CA ASP A 170 5.59 4.25 -7.21
C ASP A 170 4.49 3.21 -6.92
N VAL A 171 4.30 2.28 -7.86
CA VAL A 171 3.40 1.12 -7.70
C VAL A 171 4.26 -0.12 -7.52
N ASN A 172 4.42 -0.56 -6.28
CA ASN A 172 4.87 -1.91 -5.94
C ASN A 172 3.73 -2.62 -5.22
N ILE A 173 3.36 -3.81 -5.70
CA ILE A 173 2.33 -4.69 -5.12
C ILE A 173 3.02 -5.96 -4.64
#